data_AF-A0A7S0M4Q6-F1
#
_entry.id   AF-A0A7S0M4Q6-F1
#
_cell.length_a   1.000
_cell.length_b   1.000
_cell.length_c   1.000
_cell.angle_alpha   90.00
_cell.angle_beta   90.00
_cell.angle_gamma   90.00
#
_symmetry.space_group_name_H-M   'P 1'
#
loop_
_entity.id
_entity.type
_entity.pdbx_description
1 polymer ?
#
loop_
_entity_poly.entity_id
_entity_poly.type
_entity_poly.pdbx_seq_one_letter_code
_entity_poly.pdbx_strand_id
1 'polypeptide(L)'
;MMIGSPAIAVANVISEAMVVERSKGESQEFASHLQSVVWGACSVGSLIASFLGGWLLKFMSDRQVFLLCSLFPLTLVFLALISPDKRVVDRGSIEAERSALRGKAIELYRTVMMPEIFYPTAFIFLLNSTPSTGSAWFYFYTSKPPLGLGFSTEFMGTINVVGSIFNLGGVIFFQAFLKRAAFRPILLWGTLLSTALGLSNLILVFHLNRAWG
;
A
#
# COMPACT_ATOMS: atom_id res chain seq x y z
N MET A 1 -7.80 10.94 -10.60
CA MET A 1 -7.68 9.70 -9.80
C MET A 1 -8.61 8.57 -10.25
N MET A 2 -9.75 8.83 -10.93
CA MET A 2 -10.72 7.77 -11.27
C MET A 2 -10.22 6.71 -12.27
N ILE A 3 -9.33 7.05 -13.21
CA ILE A 3 -8.77 6.08 -14.17
C ILE A 3 -7.47 5.43 -13.64
N GLY A 4 -6.70 6.16 -12.81
CA GLY A 4 -5.46 5.65 -12.23
C GLY A 4 -5.67 4.55 -11.19
N SER A 5 -6.74 4.64 -10.39
CA SER A 5 -7.05 3.65 -9.35
C SER A 5 -7.26 2.22 -9.88
N PRO A 6 -8.11 1.97 -10.90
CA PRO A 6 -8.28 0.62 -11.44
C PRO A 6 -7.00 0.10 -12.11
N ALA A 7 -6.22 0.95 -12.78
CA ALA A 7 -4.96 0.55 -13.40
C ALA A 7 -3.94 0.06 -12.35
N ILE A 8 -3.80 0.79 -11.24
CA ILE A 8 -2.94 0.39 -10.12
C ILE A 8 -3.44 -0.91 -9.48
N ALA A 9 -4.75 -1.07 -9.30
CA ALA A 9 -5.33 -2.28 -8.74
C ALA A 9 -5.04 -3.52 -9.60
N VAL A 10 -5.23 -3.41 -10.92
CA VAL A 10 -4.93 -4.50 -11.86
C VAL A 10 -3.43 -4.82 -11.86
N ALA A 11 -2.57 -3.81 -11.93
CA ALA A 11 -1.11 -4.01 -11.89
C ALA A 11 -0.65 -4.70 -10.59
N ASN A 12 -1.22 -4.32 -9.45
CA ASN A 12 -0.91 -4.94 -8.15
C ASN A 12 -1.30 -6.42 -8.13
N VAL A 13 -2.54 -6.74 -8.52
CA VAL A 13 -3.04 -8.14 -8.51
C VAL A 13 -2.25 -9.03 -9.47
N ILE A 14 -1.89 -8.52 -10.66
CA ILE A 14 -1.06 -9.28 -11.61
C ILE A 14 0.33 -9.52 -11.04
N SER A 15 0.96 -8.50 -10.43
CA SER A 15 2.28 -8.64 -9.83
C SER A 15 2.30 -9.68 -8.71
N GLU A 16 1.28 -9.67 -7.83
CA GLU A 16 1.13 -10.69 -6.77
C GLU A 16 0.88 -12.09 -7.35
N ALA A 17 0.03 -12.20 -8.40
CA ALA A 17 -0.21 -13.48 -9.06
C ALA A 17 1.07 -14.08 -9.65
N MET A 18 1.93 -13.26 -10.28
CA MET A 18 3.22 -13.72 -10.80
C MET A 18 4.15 -14.25 -9.69
N VAL A 19 4.17 -13.60 -8.52
CA VAL A 19 4.93 -14.05 -7.35
C VAL A 19 4.41 -15.41 -6.87
N VAL A 20 3.08 -15.56 -6.77
CA VAL A 20 2.45 -16.82 -6.38
C VAL A 20 2.77 -17.93 -7.37
N GLU A 21 2.66 -17.67 -8.68
CA GLU A 21 2.98 -18.66 -9.71
C GLU A 21 4.44 -19.10 -9.69
N ARG A 22 5.37 -18.17 -9.45
CA ARG A 22 6.80 -18.46 -9.27
C ARG A 22 7.09 -19.29 -8.01
N SER A 23 6.21 -19.23 -7.02
CA SER A 23 6.33 -19.98 -5.76
C SER A 23 5.58 -21.32 -5.74
N LYS A 24 4.80 -21.64 -6.80
CA LYS A 24 4.07 -22.91 -6.89
C LYS A 24 5.04 -24.09 -6.92
N GLY A 25 4.90 -24.99 -5.95
CA GLY A 25 5.72 -26.20 -5.84
C GLY A 25 6.99 -26.03 -4.99
N GLU A 26 7.27 -24.83 -4.51
CA GLU A 26 8.37 -24.52 -3.59
C GLU A 26 7.92 -24.52 -2.12
N SER A 27 8.86 -24.42 -1.19
CA SER A 27 8.54 -24.37 0.24
C SER A 27 7.81 -23.07 0.64
N GLN A 28 7.00 -23.14 1.70
CA GLN A 28 6.31 -21.97 2.28
C GLN A 28 7.30 -20.86 2.68
N GLU A 29 8.52 -21.23 3.05
CA GLU A 29 9.59 -20.31 3.40
C GLU A 29 10.08 -19.52 2.16
N PHE A 30 10.18 -20.18 1.00
CA PHE A 30 10.55 -19.53 -0.26
C PHE A 30 9.51 -18.52 -0.72
N ALA A 31 8.21 -18.88 -0.66
CA ALA A 31 7.12 -17.97 -0.97
C ALA A 31 7.14 -16.72 -0.07
N SER A 32 7.36 -16.94 1.24
CA SER A 32 7.46 -15.85 2.21
C SER A 32 8.69 -14.97 1.98
N HIS A 33 9.83 -15.55 1.61
CA HIS A 33 11.05 -14.79 1.29
C HIS A 33 10.84 -13.93 0.04
N LEU A 34 10.26 -14.47 -1.03
CA LEU A 34 9.98 -13.74 -2.27
C LEU A 34 9.04 -12.55 -2.02
N GLN A 35 7.98 -12.74 -1.25
CA GLN A 35 7.09 -11.65 -0.82
C GLN A 35 7.86 -10.59 -0.03
N SER A 36 8.75 -10.99 0.88
CA SER A 36 9.54 -10.06 1.71
C SER A 36 10.50 -9.21 0.87
N VAL A 37 11.11 -9.78 -0.17
CA VAL A 37 11.97 -9.05 -1.11
C VAL A 37 11.19 -7.99 -1.88
N VAL A 38 9.98 -8.32 -2.36
CA VAL A 38 9.09 -7.36 -3.05
C VAL A 38 8.75 -6.20 -2.13
N TRP A 39 8.28 -6.47 -0.91
CA TRP A 39 7.93 -5.43 0.06
C TRP A 39 9.14 -4.60 0.52
N GLY A 40 10.32 -5.22 0.63
CA GLY A 40 11.58 -4.52 0.89
C GLY A 40 11.93 -3.54 -0.22
N ALA A 41 11.86 -3.97 -1.48
CA ALA A 41 12.10 -3.11 -2.64
C ALA A 41 11.08 -1.95 -2.70
N CYS A 42 9.79 -2.21 -2.47
CA CYS A 42 8.75 -1.18 -2.39
C CYS A 42 9.02 -0.14 -1.29
N SER A 43 9.53 -0.58 -0.14
CA SER A 43 9.86 0.30 0.99
C SER A 43 11.03 1.23 0.66
N VAL A 44 12.08 0.68 0.03
CA VAL A 44 13.24 1.47 -0.43
C VAL A 44 12.82 2.49 -1.50
N GLY A 45 12.01 2.07 -2.48
CA GLY A 45 11.48 2.96 -3.51
C GLY A 45 10.64 4.09 -2.91
N SER A 46 9.80 3.79 -1.92
CA SER A 46 8.97 4.77 -1.23
C SER A 46 9.80 5.79 -0.44
N LEU A 47 10.89 5.35 0.18
CA LEU A 47 11.81 6.23 0.91
C LEU A 47 12.52 7.20 -0.05
N ILE A 48 13.03 6.67 -1.17
CA ILE A 48 13.67 7.47 -2.22
C ILE A 48 12.68 8.50 -2.79
N ALA A 49 11.45 8.06 -3.11
CA ALA A 49 10.41 8.92 -3.65
C ALA A 49 9.97 10.01 -2.66
N SER A 50 9.85 9.69 -1.37
CA SER A 50 9.46 10.65 -0.34
C SER A 50 10.53 11.72 -0.11
N PHE A 51 11.81 11.32 -0.10
CA PHE A 51 12.92 12.25 0.04
C PHE A 51 13.07 13.15 -1.20
N LEU A 52 13.10 12.56 -2.40
CA LEU A 52 13.22 13.30 -3.65
C LEU A 52 12.01 14.18 -3.91
N GLY A 53 10.79 13.73 -3.61
CA GLY A 53 9.55 14.49 -3.85
C GLY A 53 9.55 15.82 -3.11
N GLY A 54 9.90 15.82 -1.81
CA GLY A 54 9.99 17.06 -1.02
C GLY A 54 11.14 17.98 -1.45
N TRP A 55 12.24 17.40 -1.94
CA TRP A 55 13.38 18.18 -2.44
C TRP A 55 13.13 18.78 -3.82
N LEU A 56 12.51 18.04 -4.75
CA LEU A 56 12.23 18.48 -6.12
C LEU A 56 11.25 19.65 -6.16
N LEU A 57 10.26 19.68 -5.26
CA LEU A 57 9.28 20.78 -5.15
C LEU A 57 9.91 22.12 -4.77
N LYS A 58 11.18 22.15 -4.32
CA LYS A 58 11.91 23.40 -4.06
C LYS A 58 12.44 24.07 -5.33
N PHE A 59 12.68 23.29 -6.39
CA PHE A 59 13.33 23.75 -7.61
C PHE A 59 12.43 23.63 -8.84
N MET A 60 11.38 22.80 -8.77
CA MET A 60 10.49 22.49 -9.88
C MET A 60 9.04 22.79 -9.51
N SER A 61 8.26 23.23 -10.49
CA SER A 61 6.81 23.38 -10.34
C SER A 61 6.12 22.01 -10.28
N ASP A 62 4.95 21.93 -9.63
CA ASP A 62 4.17 20.69 -9.48
C ASP A 62 3.99 19.94 -10.80
N ARG A 63 3.71 20.66 -11.90
CA ARG A 63 3.52 20.09 -13.24
C ARG A 63 4.76 19.35 -13.75
N GLN A 64 5.94 19.89 -13.50
CA GLN A 64 7.20 19.28 -13.92
C GLN A 64 7.52 18.04 -13.08
N VAL A 65 7.19 18.06 -11.78
CA VAL A 65 7.32 16.89 -10.91
C VAL A 65 6.39 15.77 -11.38
N PHE A 66 5.12 16.08 -11.70
CA PHE A 66 4.19 15.10 -12.26
C PHE A 66 4.68 14.53 -13.60
N LEU A 67 5.26 15.37 -14.46
CA LEU A 67 5.81 14.93 -15.76
C LEU A 67 7.01 14.01 -15.57
N LEU A 68 7.91 14.31 -14.62
CA LEU A 68 9.01 13.42 -14.26
C LEU A 68 8.50 12.09 -13.70
N CYS A 69 7.53 12.12 -12.79
CA CYS A 69 6.92 10.91 -12.22
C CYS A 69 6.26 10.02 -13.29
N SER A 70 5.73 10.61 -14.37
CA SER A 70 5.12 9.86 -15.49
C SER A 70 6.12 9.03 -16.30
N LEU A 71 7.42 9.29 -16.18
CA LEU A 71 8.47 8.51 -16.85
C LEU A 71 8.63 7.11 -16.22
N PHE A 72 8.35 6.95 -14.92
CA PHE A 72 8.50 5.65 -14.24
C PHE A 72 7.50 4.58 -14.76
N PRO A 73 6.21 4.87 -14.95
CA PRO A 73 5.32 3.94 -15.64
C PRO A 73 5.77 3.59 -17.06
N LEU A 74 6.38 4.54 -17.80
CA LEU A 74 6.87 4.29 -19.15
C LEU A 74 8.04 3.31 -19.19
N THR A 75 8.95 3.37 -18.20
CA THR A 75 10.05 2.39 -18.11
C THR A 75 9.52 0.99 -17.78
N LEU A 76 8.45 0.87 -16.99
CA LEU A 76 7.80 -0.42 -16.71
C LEU A 76 7.16 -1.03 -17.97
N VAL A 77 6.54 -0.21 -18.83
CA VAL A 77 6.01 -0.68 -20.12
C VAL A 77 7.13 -1.25 -20.99
N PHE A 78 8.27 -0.56 -21.05
CA PHE A 78 9.43 -1.05 -21.80
C PHE A 78 9.97 -2.38 -21.24
N LEU A 79 10.04 -2.51 -19.91
CA LEU A 79 10.46 -3.75 -19.25
C LEU A 79 9.49 -4.92 -19.52
N ALA A 80 8.18 -4.62 -19.57
CA ALA A 80 7.14 -5.59 -19.89
C ALA A 80 7.27 -6.11 -21.33
N LEU A 81 7.63 -5.24 -22.29
CA LEU A 81 7.87 -5.63 -23.69
C LEU A 81 9.07 -6.57 -23.86
N ILE A 82 10.06 -6.48 -22.98
CA ILE A 82 11.27 -7.32 -23.01
C ILE A 82 11.06 -8.64 -22.26
N SER A 83 10.10 -8.71 -21.33
CA SER A 83 9.84 -9.95 -20.58
C SER A 83 9.30 -11.05 -21.49
N PRO A 84 9.94 -12.24 -21.52
CA PRO A 84 9.43 -13.37 -22.28
C PRO A 84 8.17 -13.92 -21.60
N ASP A 85 7.01 -13.62 -22.16
CA ASP A 85 5.76 -14.26 -21.76
C ASP A 85 5.83 -15.76 -22.11
N LYS A 86 5.59 -16.61 -21.11
CA LYS A 86 5.17 -18.00 -21.36
C LYS A 86 3.76 -17.95 -21.93
N ARG A 87 3.65 -17.81 -23.25
CA ARG A 87 2.37 -17.87 -23.97
C ARG A 87 1.70 -19.22 -23.72
N VAL A 88 0.70 -19.24 -22.86
CA VAL A 88 -0.34 -20.29 -22.84
C VAL A 88 -1.28 -19.99 -24.00
N VAL A 89 -0.81 -20.20 -25.23
CA VAL A 89 -1.64 -19.99 -26.43
C VAL A 89 -1.73 -21.32 -27.15
N ASP A 90 -2.73 -22.09 -26.77
CA ASP A 90 -3.33 -23.05 -27.68
C ASP A 90 -4.67 -22.44 -28.12
N ARG A 91 -4.87 -22.13 -29.41
CA ARG A 91 -6.05 -21.34 -29.85
C ARG A 91 -7.40 -22.04 -29.57
N GLY A 92 -7.40 -23.34 -29.31
CA GLY A 92 -8.57 -24.08 -28.79
C GLY A 92 -8.88 -23.82 -27.32
N SER A 93 -8.00 -23.15 -26.57
CA SER A 93 -8.12 -22.87 -25.15
C SER A 93 -8.98 -21.67 -24.82
N ILE A 94 -9.31 -20.77 -25.76
CA ILE A 94 -10.01 -19.51 -25.42
C ILE A 94 -11.50 -19.76 -25.15
N GLU A 95 -12.16 -20.62 -25.94
CA GLU A 95 -13.57 -21.01 -25.69
C GLU A 95 -13.67 -21.99 -24.51
N ALA A 96 -12.67 -22.87 -24.35
CA ALA A 96 -12.50 -23.72 -23.18
C ALA A 96 -12.22 -22.90 -21.90
N GLU A 97 -11.42 -21.83 -21.98
CA GLU A 97 -11.17 -20.90 -20.88
C GLU A 97 -12.42 -20.12 -20.57
N ARG A 98 -13.14 -19.60 -21.58
CA ARG A 98 -14.36 -18.81 -21.36
C ARG A 98 -15.48 -19.63 -20.73
N SER A 99 -15.61 -20.90 -21.10
CA SER A 99 -16.51 -21.85 -20.42
C SER A 99 -16.01 -22.22 -19.02
N ALA A 100 -14.69 -22.33 -18.83
CA ALA A 100 -14.08 -22.54 -17.51
C ALA A 100 -14.09 -21.29 -16.62
N LEU A 101 -14.21 -20.06 -17.15
CA LEU A 101 -14.25 -18.81 -16.37
C LEU A 101 -15.45 -18.80 -15.44
N ARG A 102 -16.61 -19.27 -15.91
CA ARG A 102 -17.81 -19.39 -15.06
C ARG A 102 -17.57 -20.40 -13.95
N GLY A 103 -16.93 -21.53 -14.24
CA GLY A 103 -16.55 -22.54 -13.26
C GLY A 103 -15.58 -21.99 -12.21
N LYS A 104 -14.48 -21.35 -12.65
CA LYS A 104 -13.48 -20.69 -11.80
C LYS A 104 -14.10 -19.56 -10.96
N ALA A 105 -15.04 -18.79 -11.51
CA ALA A 105 -15.73 -17.74 -10.78
C ALA A 105 -16.64 -18.31 -9.67
N ILE A 106 -17.34 -19.41 -9.96
CA ILE A 106 -18.16 -20.12 -8.96
C ILE A 106 -17.27 -20.73 -7.87
N GLU A 107 -16.15 -21.34 -8.25
CA GLU A 107 -15.18 -21.91 -7.32
C GLU A 107 -14.55 -20.83 -6.43
N LEU A 108 -14.11 -19.72 -7.03
CA LEU A 108 -13.61 -18.56 -6.30
C LEU A 108 -14.65 -18.02 -5.34
N TYR A 109 -15.91 -17.88 -5.78
CA TYR A 109 -17.00 -17.44 -4.91
C TYR A 109 -17.20 -18.39 -3.74
N ARG A 110 -17.18 -19.71 -3.98
CA ARG A 110 -17.30 -20.72 -2.91
C ARG A 110 -16.13 -20.62 -1.93
N THR A 111 -14.90 -20.45 -2.41
CA THR A 111 -13.70 -20.29 -1.56
C THR A 111 -13.77 -19.00 -0.73
N VAL A 112 -14.17 -17.88 -1.33
CA VAL A 112 -14.34 -16.61 -0.62
C VAL A 112 -15.43 -16.69 0.45
N MET A 113 -16.48 -17.48 0.22
CA MET A 113 -17.58 -17.69 1.16
C MET A 113 -17.28 -18.71 2.27
N MET A 114 -16.12 -19.38 2.25
CA MET A 114 -15.72 -20.24 3.36
C MET A 114 -15.55 -19.42 4.64
N PRO A 115 -16.11 -19.85 5.79
CA PRO A 115 -16.04 -19.09 7.05
C PRO A 115 -14.62 -18.71 7.46
N GLU A 116 -13.64 -19.58 7.19
CA GLU A 116 -12.23 -19.35 7.52
C GLU A 116 -11.61 -18.17 6.75
N ILE A 117 -12.17 -17.82 5.58
CA ILE A 117 -11.70 -16.74 4.71
C ILE A 117 -12.62 -15.52 4.83
N PHE A 118 -13.93 -15.74 4.79
CA PHE A 118 -14.93 -14.67 4.80
C PHE A 118 -14.84 -13.80 6.05
N TYR A 119 -14.75 -14.38 7.26
CA TYR A 119 -14.75 -13.58 8.49
C TYR A 119 -13.51 -12.68 8.62
N PRO A 120 -12.26 -13.17 8.40
CA PRO A 120 -11.09 -12.29 8.38
C PRO A 120 -11.16 -11.23 7.28
N THR A 121 -11.60 -11.58 6.06
CA THR A 121 -11.70 -10.63 4.96
C THR A 121 -12.74 -9.54 5.24
N ALA A 122 -13.92 -9.92 5.75
CA ALA A 122 -14.96 -8.97 6.13
C ALA A 122 -14.51 -8.06 7.27
N PHE A 123 -13.79 -8.58 8.26
CA PHE A 123 -13.21 -7.78 9.33
C PHE A 123 -12.21 -6.74 8.78
N ILE A 124 -11.26 -7.16 7.93
CA ILE A 124 -10.27 -6.26 7.31
C ILE A 124 -10.96 -5.23 6.41
N PHE A 125 -11.99 -5.64 5.68
CA PHE A 125 -12.79 -4.75 4.84
C PHE A 125 -13.48 -3.67 5.66
N LEU A 126 -14.17 -4.04 6.75
CA LEU A 126 -14.82 -3.09 7.65
C LEU A 126 -13.79 -2.15 8.29
N LEU A 127 -12.62 -2.67 8.67
CA LEU A 127 -11.53 -1.88 9.23
C LEU A 127 -10.98 -0.85 8.23
N ASN A 128 -10.84 -1.20 6.96
CA ASN A 128 -10.35 -0.29 5.91
C ASN A 128 -11.46 0.58 5.28
N SER A 129 -12.74 0.26 5.53
CA SER A 129 -13.88 1.04 5.04
C SER A 129 -14.10 2.34 5.82
N THR A 130 -13.33 2.58 6.89
CA THR A 130 -13.37 3.85 7.61
C THR A 130 -12.96 5.01 6.68
N PRO A 131 -13.74 6.09 6.58
CA PRO A 131 -13.43 7.21 5.69
C PRO A 131 -12.03 7.77 5.95
N SER A 132 -11.24 7.86 4.90
CA SER A 132 -9.92 8.51 4.96
C SER A 132 -10.11 10.02 5.11
N THR A 133 -9.61 10.58 6.20
CA THR A 133 -9.58 12.02 6.46
C THR A 133 -8.31 12.69 5.90
N GLY A 134 -7.56 12.00 5.04
CA GLY A 134 -6.20 12.42 4.63
C GLY A 134 -6.13 13.80 3.99
N SER A 135 -7.07 14.16 3.12
CA SER A 135 -7.13 15.49 2.51
C SER A 135 -7.53 16.59 3.50
N ALA A 136 -8.44 16.28 4.43
CA ALA A 136 -8.85 17.19 5.50
C ALA A 136 -7.69 17.49 6.46
N TRP A 137 -6.90 16.48 6.82
CA TRP A 137 -5.69 16.64 7.62
C TRP A 137 -4.61 17.45 6.90
N PHE A 138 -4.36 17.18 5.63
CA PHE A 138 -3.42 17.97 4.84
C PHE A 138 -3.82 19.45 4.79
N TYR A 139 -5.11 19.73 4.58
CA TYR A 139 -5.63 21.09 4.58
C TYR A 139 -5.53 21.75 5.96
N PHE A 140 -5.81 21.01 7.05
CA PHE A 140 -5.68 21.49 8.42
C PHE A 140 -4.23 21.82 8.81
N TYR A 141 -3.27 21.01 8.38
CA TYR A 141 -1.84 21.26 8.62
C TYR A 141 -1.31 22.47 7.84
N THR A 142 -1.75 22.65 6.60
CA THR A 142 -1.18 23.65 5.68
C THR A 142 -1.89 25.01 5.73
N SER A 143 -3.15 25.07 6.19
CA SER A 143 -3.93 26.32 6.25
C SER A 143 -3.47 27.24 7.38
N LYS A 144 -3.47 28.56 7.12
CA LYS A 144 -3.10 29.58 8.12
C LYS A 144 -4.15 29.70 9.25
N PRO A 145 -3.76 30.13 10.47
CA PRO A 145 -4.70 30.37 11.57
C PRO A 145 -5.81 31.36 11.15
N PRO A 146 -7.06 31.21 11.64
CA PRO A 146 -7.49 30.48 12.83
C PRO A 146 -8.03 29.05 12.59
N LEU A 147 -8.07 28.56 11.35
CA LEU A 147 -8.64 27.25 10.99
C LEU A 147 -7.60 26.13 10.85
N GLY A 148 -6.30 26.43 10.85
CA GLY A 148 -5.22 25.45 10.67
C GLY A 148 -3.91 25.83 11.36
N LEU A 149 -2.95 24.90 11.32
CA LEU A 149 -1.66 24.99 12.04
C LEU A 149 -0.59 25.80 11.29
N GLY A 150 -0.76 26.05 9.99
CA GLY A 150 0.14 26.86 9.18
C GLY A 150 1.55 26.29 9.03
N PHE A 151 1.71 24.96 9.07
CA PHE A 151 3.00 24.31 8.92
C PHE A 151 3.60 24.56 7.53
N SER A 152 4.92 24.76 7.49
CA SER A 152 5.63 24.95 6.22
C SER A 152 5.75 23.63 5.45
N THR A 153 5.91 23.72 4.13
CA THR A 153 6.09 22.56 3.25
C THR A 153 7.32 21.74 3.65
N GLU A 154 8.36 22.38 4.20
CA GLU A 154 9.56 21.72 4.74
C GLU A 154 9.24 20.87 5.97
N PHE A 155 8.46 21.40 6.92
CA PHE A 155 8.07 20.66 8.12
C PHE A 155 7.22 19.44 7.77
N MET A 156 6.28 19.59 6.84
CA MET A 156 5.48 18.47 6.32
C MET A 156 6.35 17.42 5.62
N GLY A 157 7.35 17.85 4.85
CA GLY A 157 8.34 16.96 4.23
C GLY A 157 9.15 16.19 5.27
N THR A 158 9.63 16.84 6.33
CA THR A 158 10.37 16.20 7.42
C THR A 158 9.51 15.19 8.17
N ILE A 159 8.24 15.50 8.47
CA ILE A 159 7.32 14.54 9.09
C ILE A 159 7.17 13.29 8.24
N ASN A 160 7.02 13.43 6.91
CA ASN A 160 6.91 12.29 6.00
C ASN A 160 8.19 11.44 5.97
N VAL A 161 9.37 12.07 6.03
CA VAL A 161 10.66 11.36 6.09
C VAL A 161 10.79 10.58 7.41
N VAL A 162 10.46 11.21 8.53
CA VAL A 162 10.45 10.56 9.85
C VAL A 162 9.46 9.39 9.84
N GLY A 163 8.24 9.60 9.35
CA GLY A 163 7.24 8.54 9.21
C GLY A 163 7.71 7.38 8.32
N SER A 164 8.45 7.67 7.25
CA SER A 164 9.05 6.65 6.39
C SER A 164 10.13 5.83 7.11
N ILE A 165 10.94 6.47 7.96
CA ILE A 165 11.95 5.78 8.79
C ILE A 165 11.25 4.86 9.81
N PHE A 166 10.22 5.36 10.51
CA PHE A 166 9.44 4.55 11.44
C PHE A 166 8.73 3.38 10.74
N ASN A 167 8.19 3.60 9.54
CA ASN A 167 7.57 2.54 8.75
C ASN A 167 8.60 1.45 8.37
N LEU A 168 9.79 1.84 7.91
CA LEU A 168 10.87 0.90 7.60
C LEU A 168 11.31 0.12 8.85
N GLY A 169 11.49 0.82 9.98
CA GLY A 169 11.79 0.19 11.27
C GLY A 169 10.69 -0.79 11.71
N GLY A 170 9.43 -0.43 11.51
CA GLY A 170 8.27 -1.29 11.77
C GLY A 170 8.26 -2.56 10.92
N VAL A 171 8.61 -2.45 9.63
CA VAL A 171 8.75 -3.61 8.73
C VAL A 171 9.88 -4.54 9.20
N ILE A 172 11.04 -3.98 9.55
CA ILE A 172 12.18 -4.76 10.07
C ILE A 172 11.80 -5.45 11.38
N PHE A 173 11.17 -4.73 12.30
CA PHE A 173 10.70 -5.26 13.57
C PHE A 173 9.66 -6.38 13.36
N PHE A 174 8.73 -6.19 12.43
CA PHE A 174 7.74 -7.20 12.09
C PHE A 174 8.40 -8.47 11.55
N GLN A 175 9.36 -8.33 10.63
CA GLN A 175 10.08 -9.47 10.05
C GLN A 175 10.95 -10.20 11.09
N ALA A 176 11.63 -9.47 11.97
CA ALA A 176 12.53 -10.04 12.96
C ALA A 176 11.78 -10.75 14.10
N PHE A 177 10.68 -10.19 14.60
CA PHE A 177 10.04 -10.65 15.83
C PHE A 177 8.60 -11.13 15.62
N LEU A 178 7.77 -10.40 14.88
CA LEU A 178 6.32 -10.71 14.80
C LEU A 178 5.99 -11.80 13.77
N LYS A 179 6.85 -12.05 12.78
CA LYS A 179 6.65 -13.10 11.77
C LYS A 179 6.48 -14.50 12.38
N ARG A 180 7.05 -14.75 13.57
CA ARG A 180 6.97 -16.03 14.30
C ARG A 180 5.80 -16.09 15.29
N ALA A 181 5.15 -14.96 15.57
CA ALA A 181 4.06 -14.87 16.53
C ALA A 181 2.70 -15.18 15.88
N ALA A 182 1.75 -15.61 16.70
CA ALA A 182 0.40 -15.92 16.23
C ALA A 182 -0.29 -14.66 15.67
N PHE A 183 -1.05 -14.83 14.58
CA PHE A 183 -1.71 -13.72 13.88
C PHE A 183 -2.74 -12.97 14.75
N ARG A 184 -3.53 -13.69 15.57
CA ARG A 184 -4.64 -13.09 16.33
C ARG A 184 -4.19 -12.03 17.36
N PRO A 185 -3.19 -12.28 18.24
CA PRO A 185 -2.69 -11.26 19.15
C PRO A 185 -2.07 -10.05 18.46
N ILE A 186 -1.34 -10.27 17.36
CA ILE A 186 -0.71 -9.18 16.59
C ILE A 186 -1.78 -8.21 16.08
N LEU A 187 -2.85 -8.75 15.51
CA LEU A 187 -3.94 -7.96 14.98
C LEU A 187 -4.70 -7.21 16.09
N LEU A 188 -4.99 -7.86 17.21
CA LEU A 188 -5.70 -7.23 18.34
C LEU A 188 -4.88 -6.09 18.98
N TRP A 189 -3.62 -6.37 19.35
CA TRP A 189 -2.76 -5.37 19.99
C TRP A 189 -2.33 -4.28 19.02
N GLY A 190 -2.09 -4.63 17.75
CA GLY A 190 -1.80 -3.67 16.68
C GLY A 190 -2.95 -2.69 16.50
N THR A 191 -4.19 -3.18 16.34
CA THR A 191 -5.36 -2.30 16.19
C THR A 191 -5.59 -1.44 17.44
N LEU A 192 -5.50 -1.99 18.65
CA LEU A 192 -5.66 -1.21 19.89
C LEU A 192 -4.62 -0.08 20.00
N LEU A 193 -3.35 -0.40 19.75
CA LEU A 193 -2.26 0.59 19.79
C LEU A 193 -2.45 1.65 18.70
N SER A 194 -2.80 1.25 17.47
CA SER A 194 -3.08 2.17 16.37
C SER A 194 -4.27 3.08 16.66
N THR A 195 -5.34 2.58 17.28
CA THR A 195 -6.48 3.41 17.69
C THR A 195 -6.08 4.39 18.79
N ALA A 196 -5.31 3.96 19.80
CA ALA A 196 -4.84 4.84 20.86
C ALA A 196 -3.95 5.98 20.33
N LEU A 197 -2.99 5.67 19.45
CA LEU A 197 -2.16 6.67 18.76
C LEU A 197 -2.97 7.51 17.76
N GLY A 198 -4.00 6.94 17.14
CA GLY A 198 -4.91 7.69 16.26
C GLY A 198 -5.72 8.73 17.03
N LEU A 199 -6.19 8.37 18.24
CA LEU A 199 -6.93 9.26 19.14
C LEU A 199 -6.06 10.39 19.69
N SER A 200 -4.73 10.24 19.77
CA SER A 200 -3.87 11.36 20.19
C SER A 200 -3.94 12.55 19.23
N ASN A 201 -4.32 12.34 17.96
CA ASN A 201 -4.57 13.43 17.01
C ASN A 201 -5.74 14.33 17.44
N LEU A 202 -6.66 13.84 18.28
CA LEU A 202 -7.74 14.68 18.84
C LEU A 202 -7.20 15.80 19.73
N ILE A 203 -6.04 15.62 20.37
CA ILE A 203 -5.38 16.65 21.18
C ILE A 203 -5.04 17.87 20.31
N LEU A 204 -4.61 17.63 19.07
CA LEU A 204 -4.32 18.67 18.08
C LEU A 204 -5.60 19.35 17.57
N VAL A 205 -6.67 18.57 17.31
CA VAL A 205 -7.96 19.10 16.83
C VAL A 205 -8.62 20.00 17.87
N PHE A 206 -8.63 19.58 19.14
CA PHE A 206 -9.16 20.40 20.24
C PHE A 206 -8.24 21.57 20.63
N HIS A 207 -7.09 21.72 19.97
CA HIS A 207 -6.09 22.74 20.29
C HIS A 207 -5.67 22.71 21.76
N LEU A 208 -5.79 21.55 22.44
CA LEU A 208 -5.30 21.36 23.81
C LEU A 208 -3.79 21.61 23.90
N ASN A 209 -3.08 21.47 22.77
CA ASN A 209 -1.68 21.87 22.60
C ASN A 209 -1.44 23.35 22.97
N ARG A 210 -2.39 24.28 22.72
CA ARG A 210 -2.26 25.69 23.12
C ARG A 210 -2.40 25.92 24.63
N ALA A 211 -3.04 24.99 25.35
CA ALA A 211 -3.14 25.07 26.81
C ALA A 211 -1.88 24.50 27.50
N TRP A 212 -1.09 23.70 26.77
CA TRP A 212 0.13 23.07 27.29
C TRP A 212 1.42 23.81 26.89
N GLY A 213 1.32 24.85 26.05
CA GLY A 213 2.43 25.74 25.66
C GLY A 213 2.77 25.61 24.18
#